data_AF-A0A7R9TGQ1-F1
#
_entry.id   AF-A0A7R9TGQ1-F1
#
_cell.length_a   1.000
_cell.length_b   1.000
_cell.length_c   1.000
_cell.angle_alpha   90.00
_cell.angle_beta   90.00
_cell.angle_gamma   90.00
#
_symmetry.space_group_name_H-M   'P 1'
#
loop_
_entity.id
_entity.type
_entity.pdbx_description
1 polymer ?
#
loop_
_entity_poly.entity_id
_entity_poly.type
_entity_poly.pdbx_seq_one_letter_code
_entity_poly.pdbx_strand_id
1 'polypeptide(L)'
;WDGKRLAFVSDATGEDDIEIHREDGKKPRRMGLPPALLGRPISLAPSPEAPLLAVTNHRNALLIVDVDAGTCRTADVSEEQGGITHVAWSPCGCWVAYTKRVDSETTLIRILDARTGVTRDATTPVLGDCDPGWDPAGDFLYFLSSRELEPAYDAHRFGLSFHGAHRPHCVALRADVKNPLLKALTPPGDHSSDSEGDGDDDGSDSDDDDSYADGSDSNDEDKCPPIVIEWEGLRDRVVAL
;
A
#
# COMPACT_ATOMS: atom_id res chain seq x y z
N TRP A 1 -8.86 12.03 -0.94
CA TRP A 1 -8.40 13.09 -1.84
C TRP A 1 -8.69 14.52 -1.37
N ASP A 2 -9.91 14.88 -0.96
CA ASP A 2 -10.22 16.27 -0.58
C ASP A 2 -10.25 16.54 0.94
N GLY A 3 -10.00 15.53 1.77
CA GLY A 3 -10.04 15.62 3.23
C GLY A 3 -11.41 15.93 3.84
N LYS A 4 -12.47 16.02 3.02
CA LYS A 4 -13.79 16.55 3.41
C LYS A 4 -14.92 15.53 3.28
N ARG A 5 -14.62 14.33 2.78
CA ARG A 5 -15.58 13.26 2.53
C ARG A 5 -15.18 12.00 3.26
N LEU A 6 -16.20 11.29 3.74
CA LEU A 6 -16.06 9.97 4.34
C LEU A 6 -16.84 8.96 3.49
N ALA A 7 -16.22 7.82 3.17
CA ALA A 7 -16.86 6.74 2.44
C ALA A 7 -17.18 5.58 3.40
N PHE A 8 -18.44 5.13 3.37
CA PHE A 8 -18.93 4.02 4.20
C PHE A 8 -19.63 2.97 3.34
N VAL A 9 -19.63 1.72 3.81
CA VAL A 9 -20.56 0.70 3.30
C VAL A 9 -21.82 0.72 4.15
N SER A 10 -22.98 0.71 3.51
CA SER A 10 -24.28 0.68 4.17
C SER A 10 -25.21 -0.32 3.47
N ASP A 11 -25.78 -1.22 4.26
CA ASP A 11 -26.79 -2.21 3.84
C ASP A 11 -28.22 -1.72 4.13
N ALA A 12 -28.41 -0.45 4.48
CA ALA A 12 -29.67 0.10 4.97
C ALA A 12 -30.88 -0.07 4.02
N THR A 13 -30.65 -0.35 2.73
CA THR A 13 -31.71 -0.63 1.75
C THR A 13 -31.81 -2.10 1.35
N GLY A 14 -31.15 -3.01 2.08
CA GLY A 14 -31.14 -4.46 1.87
C GLY A 14 -29.88 -5.00 1.20
N GLU A 15 -29.29 -4.28 0.24
CA GLU A 15 -28.02 -4.65 -0.42
C GLU A 15 -26.93 -3.65 -0.02
N ASP A 16 -25.69 -4.15 0.11
CA ASP A 16 -24.50 -3.33 0.38
C ASP A 16 -24.31 -2.30 -0.74
N ASP A 17 -24.09 -1.04 -0.37
CA ASP A 17 -23.71 0.04 -1.28
C ASP A 17 -22.75 1.00 -0.58
N ILE A 18 -22.09 1.85 -1.38
CA ILE A 18 -21.19 2.88 -0.87
C ILE A 18 -21.95 4.18 -0.68
N GLU A 19 -21.83 4.76 0.51
CA GLU A 19 -22.35 6.07 0.85
C GLU A 19 -21.22 7.06 1.08
N ILE A 20 -21.36 8.27 0.52
CA ILE A 20 -20.43 9.37 0.68
C ILE A 20 -21.06 10.39 1.61
N HIS A 21 -20.44 10.53 2.77
CA HIS A 21 -20.81 11.47 3.82
C HIS A 21 -19.89 12.69 3.75
N ARG A 22 -20.37 13.83 4.24
CA ARG A 22 -19.63 15.09 4.35
C ARG A 22 -19.76 15.61 5.77
N GLU A 23 -18.75 16.34 6.22
CA GLU A 23 -18.73 16.91 7.57
C GLU A 23 -19.85 17.95 7.79
N ASP A 24 -20.35 18.56 6.72
CA ASP A 24 -21.44 19.55 6.75
C ASP A 24 -22.82 19.00 7.16
N GLY A 25 -22.90 17.70 7.50
CA GLY A 25 -24.12 17.05 8.01
C GLY A 25 -25.25 16.93 6.97
N LYS A 26 -24.97 17.22 5.70
CA LYS A 26 -25.95 17.00 4.63
C LYS A 26 -26.22 15.51 4.44
N LYS A 27 -27.38 15.21 3.85
CA LYS A 27 -27.77 13.82 3.56
C LYS A 27 -26.67 13.12 2.75
N PRO A 28 -26.27 11.90 3.14
CA PRO A 28 -25.24 11.17 2.44
C PRO A 28 -25.66 10.88 1.00
N ARG A 29 -24.68 10.92 0.09
CA ARG A 29 -24.89 10.55 -1.30
C ARG A 29 -24.62 9.06 -1.45
N ARG A 30 -25.67 8.31 -1.75
CA ARG A 30 -25.55 6.88 -2.09
C ARG A 30 -25.10 6.72 -3.55
N MET A 31 -24.19 5.78 -3.79
CA MET A 31 -23.60 5.59 -5.11
C MET A 31 -24.52 4.82 -6.08
N GLY A 32 -25.41 3.97 -5.56
CA GLY A 32 -26.35 3.19 -6.38
C GLY A 32 -25.64 2.15 -7.25
N LEU A 33 -24.53 1.59 -6.75
CA LEU A 33 -23.74 0.64 -7.53
C LEU A 33 -24.53 -0.67 -7.74
N PRO A 34 -24.41 -1.32 -8.92
CA PRO A 34 -25.10 -2.59 -9.15
C PRO A 34 -24.66 -3.65 -8.12
N PRO A 35 -25.58 -4.34 -7.40
CA PRO A 35 -25.22 -5.39 -6.44
C PRO A 35 -24.46 -6.57 -7.09
N ALA A 36 -24.74 -6.81 -8.36
CA ALA A 36 -24.01 -7.79 -9.17
C ALA A 36 -22.54 -7.42 -9.41
N LEU A 37 -22.17 -6.14 -9.28
CA LEU A 37 -20.80 -5.66 -9.43
C LEU A 37 -20.11 -5.47 -8.07
N LEU A 38 -20.73 -4.69 -7.17
CA LEU A 38 -20.13 -4.38 -5.87
C LEU A 38 -20.06 -5.62 -4.98
N GLY A 39 -21.17 -6.35 -4.88
CA GLY A 39 -21.31 -7.41 -3.89
C GLY A 39 -21.14 -6.88 -2.46
N ARG A 40 -20.72 -7.74 -1.53
CA ARG A 40 -20.24 -7.34 -0.20
C ARG A 40 -18.79 -6.85 -0.23
N PRO A 41 -18.53 -5.57 0.04
CA PRO A 41 -17.18 -5.06 0.21
C PRO A 41 -16.49 -5.68 1.43
N ILE A 42 -15.19 -5.92 1.33
CA ILE A 42 -14.32 -6.41 2.41
C ILE A 42 -13.41 -5.29 2.89
N SER A 43 -12.83 -4.52 1.97
CA SER A 43 -12.01 -3.36 2.29
C SER A 43 -12.30 -2.20 1.35
N LEU A 44 -12.08 -0.98 1.86
CA LEU A 44 -12.20 0.28 1.15
C LEU A 44 -10.91 1.07 1.37
N ALA A 45 -10.27 1.48 0.28
CA ALA A 45 -9.09 2.33 0.31
C ALA A 45 -9.31 3.56 -0.60
N PRO A 46 -9.43 4.77 -0.04
CA PRO A 46 -9.56 5.99 -0.85
C PRO A 46 -8.23 6.38 -1.50
N SER A 47 -8.30 6.91 -2.72
CA SER A 47 -7.13 7.51 -3.36
C SER A 47 -6.73 8.82 -2.65
N PRO A 48 -5.42 9.05 -2.46
CA PRO A 48 -4.92 10.28 -1.86
C PRO A 48 -5.14 11.50 -2.76
N GLU A 49 -5.14 11.34 -4.09
CA GLU A 49 -5.13 12.46 -5.05
C GLU A 49 -6.40 12.57 -5.91
N ALA A 50 -7.16 11.49 -6.07
CA ALA A 50 -8.29 11.43 -7.00
C ALA A 50 -9.60 11.01 -6.31
N PRO A 51 -10.78 11.34 -6.89
CA PRO A 51 -12.09 10.86 -6.43
C PRO A 51 -12.33 9.37 -6.69
N LEU A 52 -11.33 8.54 -6.41
CA LEU A 52 -11.35 7.10 -6.63
C LEU A 52 -11.32 6.36 -5.30
N LEU A 53 -12.06 5.26 -5.22
CA LEU A 53 -11.96 4.26 -4.16
C LEU A 53 -11.52 2.94 -4.79
N ALA A 54 -10.56 2.29 -4.15
CA ALA A 54 -10.26 0.89 -4.40
C ALA A 54 -11.05 0.04 -3.40
N VAL A 55 -11.74 -0.99 -3.90
CA VAL A 55 -12.65 -1.81 -3.10
C VAL A 55 -12.33 -3.27 -3.34
N THR A 56 -12.10 -4.04 -2.28
CA THR A 56 -12.10 -5.51 -2.39
C THR A 56 -13.47 -6.03 -1.99
N ASN A 57 -13.89 -7.17 -2.54
CA ASN A 57 -15.19 -7.76 -2.19
C ASN A 57 -15.11 -9.27 -1.94
N HIS A 58 -16.18 -9.84 -1.40
CA HIS A 58 -16.34 -11.28 -1.15
C HIS A 58 -16.25 -12.19 -2.38
N ARG A 59 -16.16 -11.62 -3.58
CA ARG A 59 -15.99 -12.35 -4.84
C ARG A 59 -14.55 -12.29 -5.34
N ASN A 60 -13.61 -12.00 -4.44
CA ASN A 60 -12.18 -11.95 -4.72
C ASN A 60 -11.79 -10.95 -5.81
N ALA A 61 -12.60 -9.89 -5.97
CA ALA A 61 -12.39 -8.87 -6.98
C ALA A 61 -11.84 -7.58 -6.35
N LEU A 62 -10.95 -6.92 -7.09
CA LEU A 62 -10.58 -5.53 -6.88
C LEU A 62 -11.42 -4.66 -7.81
N LEU A 63 -12.15 -3.71 -7.25
CA LEU A 63 -12.96 -2.74 -7.96
C LEU A 63 -12.35 -1.35 -7.82
N ILE A 64 -12.50 -0.52 -8.85
CA ILE A 64 -12.21 0.91 -8.80
C ILE A 64 -13.54 1.65 -8.98
N VAL A 65 -13.90 2.44 -7.98
CA VAL A 65 -15.11 3.25 -7.95
C VAL A 65 -14.73 4.70 -8.15
N ASP A 66 -15.28 5.33 -9.17
CA ASP A 66 -15.22 6.77 -9.35
C ASP A 66 -16.38 7.42 -8.60
N VAL A 67 -16.02 8.10 -7.51
CA VAL A 67 -16.97 8.73 -6.60
C VAL A 67 -17.67 9.90 -7.25
N ASP A 68 -17.02 10.70 -8.08
CA ASP A 68 -17.68 11.87 -8.66
C ASP A 68 -18.58 11.46 -9.83
N ALA A 69 -18.08 10.58 -10.71
CA ALA A 69 -18.82 10.06 -11.86
C ALA A 69 -19.93 9.06 -11.49
N GLY A 70 -19.90 8.46 -10.30
CA GLY A 70 -20.90 7.47 -9.91
C GLY A 70 -20.70 6.12 -10.62
N THR A 71 -19.48 5.80 -11.04
CA THR A 71 -19.20 4.59 -11.83
C THR A 71 -18.30 3.62 -11.06
N CYS A 72 -18.35 2.35 -11.44
CA CYS A 72 -17.52 1.31 -10.84
C CYS A 72 -17.07 0.35 -11.96
N ARG A 73 -15.82 -0.11 -11.87
CA ARG A 73 -15.26 -1.13 -12.75
C ARG A 73 -14.50 -2.18 -11.97
N THR A 74 -14.55 -3.42 -12.44
CA THR A 74 -13.63 -4.48 -11.97
C THR A 74 -12.24 -4.23 -12.56
N ALA A 75 -11.22 -4.18 -11.72
CA ALA A 75 -9.83 -3.97 -12.12
C ALA A 75 -9.03 -5.28 -12.17
N ASP A 76 -9.26 -6.20 -11.23
CA ASP A 76 -8.68 -7.54 -11.24
C ASP A 76 -9.56 -8.51 -10.44
N VAL A 77 -9.39 -9.81 -10.67
CA VAL A 77 -10.07 -10.89 -9.95
C VAL A 77 -9.06 -12.00 -9.65
N SER A 78 -9.16 -12.59 -8.47
CA SER A 78 -8.48 -13.83 -8.11
C SER A 78 -9.47 -15.00 -8.17
N GLU A 79 -9.06 -16.08 -8.81
CA GLU A 79 -9.85 -17.32 -8.88
C GLU A 79 -9.73 -18.14 -7.58
N GLU A 80 -8.75 -17.80 -6.73
CA GLU A 80 -8.42 -18.54 -5.51
C GLU A 80 -9.10 -18.02 -4.26
N GLN A 81 -9.36 -18.94 -3.31
CA GLN A 81 -9.90 -18.62 -2.00
C GLN A 81 -8.92 -17.76 -1.20
N GLY A 82 -9.38 -16.62 -0.68
CA GLY A 82 -8.53 -15.61 -0.03
C GLY A 82 -8.24 -14.41 -0.93
N GLY A 83 -8.41 -14.57 -2.25
CA GLY A 83 -8.69 -13.47 -3.17
C GLY A 83 -7.62 -12.38 -3.27
N ILE A 84 -8.10 -11.13 -3.36
CA ILE A 84 -7.30 -9.92 -3.39
C ILE A 84 -7.46 -9.20 -2.05
N THR A 85 -6.34 -8.84 -1.43
CA THR A 85 -6.28 -8.21 -0.10
C THR A 85 -5.19 -7.14 -0.05
N HIS A 86 -5.08 -6.42 1.09
CA HIS A 86 -4.04 -5.43 1.38
C HIS A 86 -3.81 -4.41 0.26
N VAL A 87 -4.84 -3.61 -0.03
CA VAL A 87 -4.81 -2.62 -1.10
C VAL A 87 -4.16 -1.32 -0.61
N ALA A 88 -3.16 -0.83 -1.34
CA ALA A 88 -2.45 0.41 -1.03
C ALA A 88 -2.32 1.30 -2.25
N TRP A 89 -2.83 2.54 -2.15
CA TRP A 89 -2.63 3.57 -3.16
C TRP A 89 -1.22 4.15 -3.07
N SER A 90 -0.63 4.44 -4.23
CA SER A 90 0.56 5.28 -4.30
C SER A 90 0.24 6.69 -3.81
N PRO A 91 1.19 7.39 -3.18
CA PRO A 91 1.09 8.80 -2.81
C PRO A 91 0.59 9.71 -3.93
N CYS A 92 1.04 9.51 -5.18
CA CYS A 92 0.59 10.28 -6.35
C CYS A 92 -0.81 9.88 -6.89
N GLY A 93 -1.49 8.93 -6.25
CA GLY A 93 -2.82 8.42 -6.63
C GLY A 93 -2.91 7.73 -8.00
N CYS A 94 -1.80 7.48 -8.70
CA CYS A 94 -1.80 6.87 -10.04
C CYS A 94 -1.72 5.34 -10.03
N TRP A 95 -1.20 4.75 -8.95
CA TRP A 95 -0.94 3.32 -8.84
C TRP A 95 -1.65 2.72 -7.62
N VAL A 96 -2.01 1.44 -7.74
CA VAL A 96 -2.57 0.65 -6.63
C VAL A 96 -1.78 -0.65 -6.54
N ALA A 97 -1.08 -0.85 -5.42
CA ALA A 97 -0.46 -2.12 -5.09
C ALA A 97 -1.44 -2.96 -4.26
N TYR A 98 -1.44 -4.28 -4.48
CA TYR A 98 -2.29 -5.19 -3.73
C TYR A 98 -1.70 -6.59 -3.70
N THR A 99 -2.08 -7.34 -2.66
CA THR A 99 -1.81 -8.77 -2.57
C THR A 99 -2.80 -9.52 -3.43
N LYS A 100 -2.29 -10.35 -4.35
CA LYS A 100 -3.11 -11.27 -5.14
C LYS A 100 -2.69 -12.70 -4.83
N ARG A 101 -3.67 -13.53 -4.45
CA ARG A 101 -3.51 -14.97 -4.45
C ARG A 101 -3.59 -15.50 -5.88
N VAL A 102 -2.58 -16.28 -6.28
CA VAL A 102 -2.50 -16.82 -7.66
C VAL A 102 -2.76 -18.31 -7.72
N ASP A 103 -2.48 -19.03 -6.63
CA ASP A 103 -2.86 -20.42 -6.42
C ASP A 103 -3.14 -20.67 -4.91
N SER A 104 -3.45 -21.91 -4.54
CA SER A 104 -3.77 -22.29 -3.17
C SER A 104 -2.63 -22.04 -2.16
N GLU A 105 -1.39 -21.95 -2.62
CA GLU A 105 -0.20 -21.89 -1.77
C GLU A 105 0.51 -20.53 -1.82
N THR A 106 0.37 -19.77 -2.91
CA THR A 106 1.17 -18.58 -3.17
C THR A 106 0.38 -17.28 -3.33
N THR A 107 0.97 -16.19 -2.84
CA THR A 107 0.52 -14.81 -3.08
C THR A 107 1.68 -13.98 -3.60
N LEU A 108 1.35 -12.97 -4.40
CA LEU A 108 2.30 -11.99 -4.94
C LEU A 108 1.78 -10.57 -4.77
N ILE A 109 2.67 -9.59 -4.94
CA ILE A 109 2.30 -8.18 -5.04
C ILE A 109 2.08 -7.82 -6.50
N ARG A 110 0.90 -7.30 -6.81
CA ARG A 110 0.52 -6.81 -8.13
C ARG A 110 0.23 -5.33 -8.08
N ILE A 111 0.60 -4.62 -9.15
CA ILE A 111 0.37 -3.18 -9.30
C ILE A 111 -0.61 -2.94 -10.44
N LEU A 112 -1.63 -2.14 -10.18
CA LEU A 112 -2.59 -1.60 -11.14
C LEU A 112 -2.24 -0.14 -11.44
N ASP A 113 -2.19 0.22 -12.72
CA ASP A 113 -2.29 1.62 -13.15
C ASP A 113 -3.75 2.06 -13.12
N ALA A 114 -4.10 2.97 -12.21
CA ALA A 114 -5.48 3.42 -12.06
C ALA A 114 -6.02 4.15 -13.29
N ARG A 115 -5.13 4.77 -14.08
CA ARG A 115 -5.46 5.58 -15.26
C ARG A 115 -5.74 4.71 -16.48
N THR A 116 -4.90 3.68 -16.70
CA THR A 116 -5.00 2.82 -17.87
C THR A 116 -5.75 1.52 -17.61
N GLY A 117 -5.88 1.11 -16.35
CA GLY A 117 -6.47 -0.16 -15.95
C GLY A 117 -5.54 -1.37 -16.11
N VAL A 118 -4.30 -1.16 -16.55
CA VAL A 118 -3.34 -2.24 -16.77
C VAL A 118 -2.76 -2.73 -15.45
N THR A 119 -2.66 -4.05 -15.28
CA THR A 119 -2.06 -4.69 -14.11
C THR A 119 -0.77 -5.43 -14.47
N ARG A 120 0.20 -5.44 -13.56
CA ARG A 120 1.50 -6.12 -13.71
C ARG A 120 2.01 -6.61 -12.36
N ASP A 121 2.61 -7.80 -12.30
CA ASP A 121 3.18 -8.31 -11.04
C ASP A 121 4.50 -7.62 -10.73
N ALA A 122 4.60 -7.07 -9.52
CA ALA A 122 5.82 -6.51 -8.97
C ALA A 122 6.78 -7.59 -8.44
N THR A 123 6.22 -8.73 -8.01
CA THR A 123 6.99 -9.84 -7.43
C THR A 123 6.65 -11.18 -8.09
N THR A 124 7.51 -12.19 -7.89
CA THR A 124 7.29 -13.57 -8.38
C THR A 124 6.53 -14.41 -7.35
N PRO A 125 5.56 -15.25 -7.72
CA PRO A 125 4.89 -16.11 -6.73
C PRO A 125 5.85 -17.20 -6.24
N VAL A 126 6.30 -17.11 -4.99
CA VAL A 126 7.22 -18.08 -4.37
C VAL A 126 6.57 -18.72 -3.15
N LEU A 127 6.21 -17.91 -2.17
CA LEU A 127 5.38 -18.29 -1.02
C LEU A 127 4.34 -17.20 -0.84
N GLY A 128 4.33 -16.50 0.30
CA GLY A 128 3.38 -15.43 0.55
C GLY A 128 4.03 -14.05 0.60
N ASP A 129 3.76 -13.21 -0.39
CA ASP A 129 3.92 -11.77 -0.22
C ASP A 129 2.61 -11.11 0.20
N CYS A 130 2.66 -10.14 1.11
CA CYS A 130 1.51 -9.38 1.56
C CYS A 130 1.86 -7.95 2.02
N ASP A 131 0.84 -7.18 2.41
CA ASP A 131 0.97 -5.84 3.01
C ASP A 131 1.87 -4.85 2.23
N PRO A 132 1.56 -4.55 0.96
CA PRO A 132 2.32 -3.57 0.21
C PRO A 132 2.16 -2.15 0.77
N GLY A 133 3.25 -1.38 0.76
CA GLY A 133 3.30 0.02 1.19
C GLY A 133 4.25 0.83 0.32
N TRP A 134 3.81 1.99 -0.16
CA TRP A 134 4.59 2.84 -1.05
C TRP A 134 5.53 3.76 -0.27
N ASP A 135 6.75 3.91 -0.78
CA ASP A 135 7.64 5.00 -0.38
C ASP A 135 7.03 6.36 -0.77
N PRO A 136 6.94 7.34 0.15
CA PRO A 136 6.54 8.71 -0.18
C PRO A 136 7.34 9.35 -1.33
N ALA A 137 8.63 9.04 -1.45
CA ALA A 137 9.46 9.55 -2.55
C ALA A 137 9.25 8.79 -3.88
N GLY A 138 8.65 7.60 -3.83
CA GLY A 138 8.38 6.78 -5.00
C GLY A 138 9.58 6.01 -5.54
N ASP A 139 10.59 5.75 -4.69
CA ASP A 139 11.75 4.96 -5.07
C ASP A 139 11.53 3.47 -4.83
N PHE A 140 10.75 3.13 -3.80
CA PHE A 140 10.50 1.76 -3.38
C PHE A 140 9.01 1.42 -3.23
N LEU A 141 8.70 0.13 -3.42
CA LEU A 141 7.50 -0.49 -2.89
C LEU A 141 7.91 -1.51 -1.83
N TYR A 142 7.52 -1.26 -0.59
CA TYR A 142 7.73 -2.15 0.55
C TYR A 142 6.62 -3.20 0.62
N PHE A 143 6.93 -4.37 1.19
CA PHE A 143 5.95 -5.44 1.44
C PHE A 143 6.51 -6.43 2.47
N LEU A 144 5.65 -7.29 3.01
CA LEU A 144 6.05 -8.44 3.82
C LEU A 144 6.16 -9.68 2.96
N SER A 145 7.15 -10.52 3.19
CA SER A 145 7.35 -11.75 2.41
C SER A 145 7.75 -12.94 3.27
N SER A 146 7.20 -14.11 2.94
CA SER A 146 7.56 -15.40 3.55
C SER A 146 8.49 -16.28 2.72
N ARG A 147 9.24 -15.66 1.80
CA ARG A 147 10.22 -16.34 0.94
C ARG A 147 11.41 -16.92 1.69
N GLU A 148 11.76 -16.34 2.83
CA GLU A 148 12.93 -16.73 3.62
C GLU A 148 12.51 -17.58 4.81
N LEU A 149 12.74 -18.89 4.72
CA LEU A 149 12.40 -19.83 5.77
C LEU A 149 13.61 -20.09 6.68
N GLU A 150 13.47 -19.74 7.96
CA GLU A 150 14.44 -20.07 9.00
C GLU A 150 13.87 -21.14 9.94
N PRO A 151 14.13 -22.43 9.69
CA PRO A 151 13.61 -23.51 10.51
C PRO A 151 14.30 -23.57 11.88
N ALA A 152 13.51 -23.69 12.94
CA ALA A 152 13.96 -23.99 14.29
C ALA A 152 13.36 -25.33 14.76
N TYR A 153 14.17 -26.15 15.43
CA TYR A 153 13.67 -27.38 16.04
C TYR A 153 12.68 -27.09 17.15
N ASP A 154 11.53 -27.76 17.13
CA ASP A 154 10.58 -27.73 18.23
C ASP A 154 11.08 -28.65 19.36
N ALA A 155 11.27 -28.10 20.56
CA ALA A 155 11.80 -28.84 21.71
C ALA A 155 10.80 -29.83 22.32
N HIS A 156 9.49 -29.67 22.05
CA HIS A 156 8.41 -30.47 22.64
C HIS A 156 7.74 -31.41 21.63
N ARG A 157 7.82 -31.10 20.33
CA ARG A 157 7.36 -31.98 19.25
C ARG A 157 8.52 -32.34 18.35
N PHE A 158 8.57 -33.58 17.89
CA PHE A 158 9.51 -33.96 16.83
C PHE A 158 9.09 -33.28 15.51
N GLY A 159 9.62 -32.08 15.27
CA GLY A 159 9.24 -31.24 14.13
C GLY A 159 10.07 -29.97 14.00
N LEU A 160 9.79 -29.23 12.93
CA LEU A 160 10.33 -27.90 12.67
C LEU A 160 9.24 -26.85 12.90
N SER A 161 9.67 -25.69 13.35
CA SER A 161 8.88 -24.47 13.52
C SER A 161 9.52 -23.34 12.72
N PHE A 162 8.71 -22.49 12.10
CA PHE A 162 9.17 -21.36 11.29
C PHE A 162 8.67 -20.08 11.95
N HIS A 163 9.47 -19.53 12.85
CA HIS A 163 9.15 -18.27 13.53
C HIS A 163 9.45 -17.09 12.59
N GLY A 164 8.69 -16.01 12.70
CA GLY A 164 8.95 -14.79 11.92
C GLY A 164 8.90 -15.02 10.41
N ALA A 165 7.99 -15.89 9.94
CA ALA A 165 7.93 -16.29 8.54
C ALA A 165 7.82 -15.10 7.60
N HIS A 166 7.13 -14.02 7.98
CA HIS A 166 7.09 -12.79 7.19
C HIS A 166 8.19 -11.82 7.60
N ARG A 167 9.02 -11.42 6.63
CA ARG A 167 10.06 -10.39 6.79
C ARG A 167 9.80 -9.19 5.89
N PRO A 168 10.17 -7.97 6.31
CA PRO A 168 10.09 -6.80 5.44
C PRO A 168 11.00 -6.95 4.23
N HIS A 169 10.48 -6.59 3.07
CA HIS A 169 11.18 -6.56 1.78
C HIS A 169 10.84 -5.25 1.08
N CYS A 170 11.66 -4.87 0.11
CA CYS A 170 11.35 -3.79 -0.82
C CYS A 170 11.70 -4.19 -2.25
N VAL A 171 11.01 -3.60 -3.22
CA VAL A 171 11.42 -3.59 -4.63
C VAL A 171 11.73 -2.16 -5.05
N ALA A 172 12.92 -1.95 -5.61
CA ALA A 172 13.29 -0.66 -6.20
C ALA A 172 12.51 -0.45 -7.52
N LEU A 173 11.73 0.62 -7.61
CA LEU A 173 10.81 0.87 -8.72
C LEU A 173 11.53 1.29 -10.02
N ARG A 174 12.74 1.84 -9.90
CA ARG A 174 13.62 2.22 -11.02
C ARG A 174 15.00 1.57 -10.87
N ALA A 175 15.71 1.36 -11.98
CA ALA A 175 17.02 0.72 -11.98
C ALA A 175 18.14 1.61 -11.43
N ASP A 176 17.96 2.93 -11.42
CA ASP A 176 18.90 3.92 -10.91
C ASP A 176 18.86 4.08 -9.39
N VAL A 177 17.79 3.59 -8.75
CA VAL A 177 17.63 3.61 -7.29
C VAL A 177 18.59 2.62 -6.65
N LYS A 178 19.45 3.12 -5.75
CA LYS A 178 20.41 2.30 -5.02
C LYS A 178 19.70 1.40 -4.01
N ASN A 179 20.20 0.18 -3.86
CA ASN A 179 19.76 -0.72 -2.79
C ASN A 179 20.12 -0.11 -1.43
N PRO A 180 19.14 0.09 -0.52
CA PRO A 180 19.36 0.77 0.76
C PRO A 180 20.25 -0.02 1.73
N LEU A 181 20.42 -1.34 1.53
CA LEU A 181 21.27 -2.18 2.37
C LEU A 181 22.72 -2.27 1.89
N LEU A 182 23.00 -1.85 0.66
CA LEU A 182 24.37 -1.85 0.17
C LEU A 182 25.12 -0.65 0.75
N LYS A 183 26.03 -0.92 1.68
CA LYS A 183 27.03 0.09 2.07
C LYS A 183 27.77 0.55 0.82
N ALA A 184 27.92 1.87 0.69
CA ALA A 184 28.81 2.43 -0.31
C ALA A 184 30.19 1.80 -0.13
N LEU A 185 30.70 1.16 -1.19
CA LEU A 185 32.03 0.58 -1.18
C LEU A 185 33.04 1.72 -1.08
N THR A 186 33.50 2.04 0.13
CA THR A 186 34.63 2.93 0.34
C THR A 186 35.92 2.14 0.16
N PRO A 187 36.86 2.61 -0.67
CA PRO A 187 38.19 2.03 -0.74
C PRO A 187 38.83 2.02 0.65
N PRO A 188 39.59 0.98 1.02
CA PRO A 188 40.35 0.97 2.27
C PRO A 188 41.27 2.21 2.34
N GLY A 189 41.02 3.12 3.28
CA GLY A 189 41.81 4.34 3.51
C GLY A 189 41.10 5.67 3.18
N ASP A 190 39.87 5.64 2.68
CA ASP A 190 39.07 6.86 2.48
C ASP A 190 38.43 7.31 3.80
N HIS A 191 39.13 8.15 4.55
CA HIS A 191 38.64 8.78 5.78
C HIS A 191 38.08 10.18 5.46
N SER A 192 37.04 10.27 4.62
CA SER A 192 36.19 11.46 4.64
C SER A 192 35.35 11.38 5.92
N SER A 193 35.71 12.21 6.89
CA SER A 193 35.18 12.27 8.24
C SER A 193 33.66 12.47 8.29
N ASP A 194 32.91 11.43 8.63
CA ASP A 194 31.64 11.58 9.34
C ASP A 194 31.98 11.96 10.79
N SER A 195 32.19 13.25 11.01
CA SER A 195 32.31 13.84 12.34
C SER A 195 30.91 13.96 12.94
N GLU A 196 30.33 12.85 13.39
CA GLU A 196 29.28 12.91 14.40
C GLU A 196 29.95 13.20 15.74
N GLY A 197 29.90 14.49 16.11
CA GLY A 197 30.31 14.96 17.42
C GLY A 197 29.32 14.48 18.46
N ASP A 198 29.79 13.55 19.27
CA ASP A 198 29.22 13.10 20.53
C ASP A 198 29.05 14.29 21.49
N GLY A 199 27.89 14.36 22.15
CA GLY A 199 27.49 15.47 23.01
C GLY A 199 26.31 15.10 23.88
N ASP A 200 26.56 14.20 24.84
CA ASP A 200 25.73 14.02 26.03
C ASP A 200 25.63 15.34 26.83
N ASP A 201 24.41 15.83 27.07
CA ASP A 201 24.09 16.67 28.24
C ASP A 201 22.65 16.46 28.71
N ASP A 202 22.49 16.49 30.03
CA ASP A 202 21.44 15.86 30.83
C ASP A 202 20.44 16.92 31.36
N GLY A 203 19.14 16.67 31.21
CA GLY A 203 18.05 17.18 32.06
C GLY A 203 17.52 18.62 31.88
N SER A 204 16.22 18.75 31.59
CA SER A 204 15.21 19.38 32.48
C SER A 204 13.81 19.45 31.84
N ASP A 205 12.80 19.04 32.62
CA ASP A 205 11.37 19.31 32.41
C ASP A 205 11.06 20.80 32.17
N SER A 206 10.22 21.08 31.18
CA SER A 206 9.24 22.17 31.26
C SER A 206 8.11 21.92 30.26
N ASP A 207 6.91 21.70 30.81
CA ASP A 207 5.63 21.88 30.14
C ASP A 207 5.57 23.26 29.48
N ASP A 208 5.21 23.34 28.20
CA ASP A 208 4.54 24.52 27.65
C ASP A 208 3.58 24.09 26.53
N ASP A 209 2.31 24.26 26.88
CA ASP A 209 1.13 24.40 26.02
C ASP A 209 1.36 25.56 25.05
N ASP A 210 1.15 25.35 23.74
CA ASP A 210 0.55 26.40 22.91
C ASP A 210 0.10 25.91 21.53
N SER A 211 -1.17 26.23 21.29
CA SER A 211 -1.96 26.08 20.08
C SER A 211 -1.39 26.77 18.84
N TYR A 212 -1.57 26.13 17.67
CA TYR A 212 -1.65 26.81 16.37
C TYR A 212 -2.72 26.10 15.53
N ALA A 213 -3.94 26.61 15.47
CA ALA A 213 -4.39 27.71 14.62
C ALA A 213 -4.41 27.31 13.13
N ASP A 214 -5.63 27.05 12.69
CA ASP A 214 -6.16 26.98 11.33
C ASP A 214 -5.58 28.06 10.41
N GLY A 215 -5.14 27.63 9.23
CA GLY A 215 -4.54 28.46 8.20
C GLY A 215 -4.75 27.83 6.82
N SER A 216 -5.97 27.92 6.32
CA SER A 216 -6.29 27.71 4.90
C SER A 216 -5.63 28.79 4.04
N ASP A 217 -4.82 28.43 3.04
CA ASP A 217 -5.11 28.66 1.61
C ASP A 217 -3.91 28.39 0.68
N SER A 218 -4.26 27.93 -0.53
CA SER A 218 -3.50 27.76 -1.79
C SER A 218 -2.70 26.45 -1.96
N ASN A 219 -3.25 25.43 -2.61
CA ASN A 219 -3.43 25.19 -4.07
C ASN A 219 -2.11 25.05 -4.87
N ASP A 220 -1.82 23.78 -5.20
CA ASP A 220 -0.89 23.23 -6.21
C ASP A 220 0.59 22.94 -5.86
N GLU A 221 1.10 23.26 -4.67
CA GLU A 221 2.48 22.87 -4.27
C GLU A 221 2.59 21.51 -3.54
N ASP A 222 1.49 20.95 -3.01
CA ASP A 222 1.50 19.70 -2.21
C ASP A 222 1.29 18.40 -3.01
N LYS A 223 1.27 18.45 -4.35
CA LYS A 223 1.08 17.22 -5.14
C LYS A 223 2.31 16.34 -5.08
N CYS A 224 2.14 15.14 -4.55
CA CYS A 224 3.21 14.15 -4.48
C CYS A 224 3.79 13.88 -5.89
N PRO A 225 5.12 13.87 -6.08
CA PRO A 225 5.74 13.70 -7.38
C PRO A 225 5.28 12.41 -8.09
N PRO A 226 5.26 12.40 -9.44
CA PRO A 226 4.81 11.23 -10.17
C PRO A 226 5.77 10.05 -9.98
N ILE A 227 5.26 8.96 -9.43
CA ILE A 227 6.01 7.70 -9.32
C ILE A 227 6.18 7.06 -10.69
N VAL A 228 7.44 6.80 -11.06
CA VAL A 228 7.84 6.11 -12.28
C VAL A 228 8.23 4.67 -11.95
N ILE A 229 7.66 3.71 -12.69
CA ILE A 229 7.94 2.28 -12.53
C ILE A 229 8.56 1.76 -13.83
N GLU A 230 9.80 1.30 -13.73
CA GLU A 230 10.45 0.53 -14.79
C GLU A 230 10.12 -0.94 -14.61
N TRP A 231 9.60 -1.60 -15.64
CA TRP A 231 9.10 -2.98 -15.52
C TRP A 231 10.14 -4.04 -15.84
N GLU A 232 11.11 -3.69 -16.67
CA GLU A 232 12.22 -4.58 -17.02
C GLU A 232 13.07 -4.84 -15.78
N GLY A 233 13.32 -6.11 -15.47
CA GLY A 233 14.07 -6.52 -14.28
C GLY A 233 13.46 -6.07 -12.94
N LEU A 234 12.18 -5.66 -12.89
CA LEU A 234 11.55 -5.21 -11.63
C LEU A 234 11.59 -6.28 -10.55
N ARG A 235 11.28 -7.52 -10.94
CA ARG A 235 11.23 -8.67 -10.03
C ARG A 235 12.60 -9.08 -9.50
N ASP A 236 13.66 -8.73 -10.23
CA ASP A 236 15.05 -9.01 -9.85
C ASP A 236 15.60 -7.95 -8.88
N ARG A 237 14.87 -6.84 -8.69
CA ARG A 237 15.19 -5.74 -7.77
C ARG A 237 14.57 -5.90 -6.38
N VAL A 238 14.03 -7.08 -6.07
CA VAL A 238 13.50 -7.40 -4.74
C VAL A 238 14.64 -7.69 -3.77
N VAL A 239 14.59 -7.07 -2.59
CA VAL A 239 15.61 -7.17 -1.53
C VAL A 239 14.91 -7.33 -0.18
N ALA A 240 15.40 -8.24 0.66
CA ALA A 240 15.00 -8.37 2.07
C ALA A 240 15.65 -7.27 2.91
N LEU A 241 14.92 -6.68 3.87
CA LEU A 241 15.39 -5.58 4.72
C LEU A 241 15.96 -6.04 6.06
#